data_AF-A0A0G1G0N9-F1
#
_entry.id   AF-A0A0G1G0N9-F1
#
_cell.length_a   1.000
_cell.length_b   1.000
_cell.length_c   1.000
_cell.angle_alpha   90.00
_cell.angle_beta   90.00
_cell.angle_gamma   90.00
#
_symmetry.space_group_name_H-M   'P 1'
#
loop_
_entity.id
_entity.type
_entity.pdbx_description
1 polymer ?
#
loop_
_entity_poly.entity_id
_entity_poly.type
_entity_poly.pdbx_seq_one_letter_code
_entity_poly.pdbx_strand_id
1 'polypeptide(L)'
;MQNFVVIIVGLGVVGIIVYLILSRKKEKPEDCKTIINENAQLKADLGQKDRTLGELTNELQNEKTQKDQLFGKNKQLFVQVTSLEAEKTNLLNEKESLIKEISNFRATENSRKKESDDNIKRLDEATIAFGEEKQRVRREDEERLRKEREEKDRMWAEHEENVKNQLTELCKSPQYGFKYYDNNNLPTDLGGKFKPDFLIEFLEQYVIFDAKVSESDLQNYINVNVKSTVQKINGNAKIYSTVFFVVPTEAMKSLKKIRFYEQIYEFFVIPPEAIEAILASLKKISSYELAQQLDPRDRENIVNIISEFDYHINMRNAYDILASESGVSILKKASVLKNDIKEEIRLKKETMRLQQFGTTDIKTLMVNTEIQEERINELTSPKAAISDSNIKTVKPILRKKN
;
A
#
# COMPACT_ATOMS: atom_id res chain seq x y z
N MET A 1 -6.32 -152.63 -87.20
CA MET A 1 -6.86 -151.57 -88.09
C MET A 1 -8.16 -151.10 -87.46
N GLN A 2 -8.18 -149.99 -86.71
CA GLN A 2 -7.97 -148.59 -87.09
C GLN A 2 -9.17 -148.05 -87.86
N ASN A 3 -10.06 -147.38 -87.11
CA ASN A 3 -11.31 -146.87 -87.61
C ASN A 3 -12.14 -147.99 -88.31
N PHE A 4 -13.41 -147.85 -88.64
CA PHE A 4 -14.11 -146.65 -89.06
C PHE A 4 -15.57 -146.90 -88.65
N VAL A 5 -15.91 -146.75 -87.37
CA VAL A 5 -16.11 -145.50 -86.60
C VAL A 5 -17.17 -144.64 -87.28
N VAL A 6 -18.21 -144.30 -86.52
CA VAL A 6 -19.35 -143.43 -86.86
C VAL A 6 -20.54 -144.13 -87.55
N ILE A 7 -20.33 -144.99 -88.53
CA ILE A 7 -21.28 -146.09 -88.84
C ILE A 7 -21.13 -147.26 -87.81
N ILE A 8 -20.19 -147.10 -86.87
CA ILE A 8 -20.06 -147.85 -85.61
C ILE A 8 -20.75 -147.15 -84.41
N VAL A 9 -21.17 -145.87 -84.50
CA VAL A 9 -21.77 -145.16 -83.34
C VAL A 9 -23.29 -144.92 -83.52
N GLY A 10 -23.75 -144.80 -84.77
CA GLY A 10 -25.18 -144.82 -85.14
C GLY A 10 -25.86 -146.20 -85.18
N LEU A 11 -25.13 -147.31 -85.02
CA LEU A 11 -25.70 -148.64 -84.70
C LEU A 11 -25.69 -148.94 -83.19
N GLY A 12 -24.87 -148.23 -82.40
CA GLY A 12 -24.73 -148.47 -80.96
C GLY A 12 -25.84 -147.84 -80.12
N VAL A 13 -26.23 -146.61 -80.41
CA VAL A 13 -27.14 -145.87 -79.51
C VAL A 13 -28.62 -146.26 -79.72
N VAL A 14 -29.01 -146.64 -80.93
CA VAL A 14 -30.37 -147.16 -81.22
C VAL A 14 -30.48 -148.65 -80.83
N GLY A 15 -29.38 -149.42 -80.88
CA GLY A 15 -29.32 -150.80 -80.40
C GLY A 15 -29.44 -150.93 -78.87
N ILE A 16 -28.90 -149.97 -78.10
CA ILE A 16 -28.99 -149.96 -76.63
C ILE A 16 -30.42 -149.66 -76.15
N ILE A 17 -31.14 -148.78 -76.84
CA ILE A 17 -32.52 -148.41 -76.46
C ILE A 17 -33.52 -149.54 -76.80
N VAL A 18 -33.25 -150.36 -77.82
CA VAL A 18 -34.08 -151.54 -78.16
C VAL A 18 -33.68 -152.79 -77.37
N TYR A 19 -32.40 -152.98 -77.01
CA TYR A 19 -31.93 -154.10 -76.18
C TYR A 19 -32.38 -153.98 -74.71
N LEU A 20 -32.44 -152.75 -74.17
CA LEU A 20 -32.96 -152.51 -72.81
C LEU A 20 -34.48 -152.79 -72.68
N ILE A 21 -35.23 -152.80 -73.79
CA ILE A 21 -36.67 -153.07 -73.79
C ILE A 21 -37.01 -154.56 -73.98
N LEU A 22 -36.09 -155.40 -74.50
CA LEU A 22 -36.43 -156.78 -74.92
C LEU A 22 -35.65 -157.92 -74.22
N SER A 23 -34.61 -157.64 -73.44
CA SER A 23 -33.85 -158.69 -72.73
C SER A 23 -34.38 -158.97 -71.32
N ARG A 24 -35.44 -159.79 -71.29
CA ARG A 24 -35.99 -160.54 -70.14
C ARG A 24 -34.93 -161.27 -69.29
N LYS A 25 -35.13 -161.30 -67.96
CA LYS A 25 -35.56 -162.53 -67.23
C LYS A 25 -35.80 -162.29 -65.73
N LYS A 26 -37.04 -162.62 -65.34
CA LYS A 26 -37.55 -163.27 -64.10
C LYS A 26 -36.90 -162.89 -62.76
N GLU A 27 -37.68 -162.29 -61.85
CA GLU A 27 -38.31 -163.03 -60.73
C GLU A 27 -39.38 -162.20 -59.99
N LYS A 28 -40.50 -162.90 -59.69
CA LYS A 28 -41.63 -162.74 -58.76
C LYS A 28 -42.02 -161.37 -58.15
N PRO A 29 -43.33 -161.05 -58.08
CA PRO A 29 -43.83 -159.87 -57.38
C PRO A 29 -44.11 -160.19 -55.89
N GLU A 30 -43.51 -159.43 -54.97
CA GLU A 30 -44.02 -159.26 -53.62
C GLU A 30 -43.81 -157.83 -53.09
N ASP A 31 -44.96 -157.28 -52.68
CA ASP A 31 -45.24 -156.35 -51.57
C ASP A 31 -44.92 -154.84 -51.64
N CYS A 32 -45.99 -154.07 -51.36
CA CYS A 32 -46.23 -152.69 -51.79
C CYS A 32 -46.30 -151.70 -50.60
N LYS A 33 -45.38 -151.82 -49.62
CA LYS A 33 -45.42 -150.99 -48.39
C LYS A 33 -44.20 -150.10 -48.12
N THR A 34 -43.12 -150.20 -48.88
CA THR A 34 -41.86 -149.48 -48.58
C THR A 34 -41.68 -148.15 -49.34
N ILE A 35 -42.27 -147.98 -50.53
CA ILE A 35 -42.10 -146.79 -51.39
C ILE A 35 -42.90 -145.56 -50.89
N ILE A 36 -43.91 -145.77 -50.04
CA ILE A 36 -44.75 -144.69 -49.49
C ILE A 36 -43.98 -143.90 -48.40
N ASN A 37 -43.04 -144.53 -47.68
CA ASN A 37 -42.32 -143.87 -46.58
C ASN A 37 -41.21 -142.92 -47.05
N GLU A 38 -40.49 -143.22 -48.14
CA GLU A 38 -39.41 -142.35 -48.65
C GLU A 38 -39.95 -141.06 -49.29
N ASN A 39 -41.10 -141.10 -49.98
CA ASN A 39 -41.74 -139.90 -50.52
C ASN A 39 -42.31 -138.98 -49.43
N ALA A 40 -42.69 -139.52 -48.27
CA ALA A 40 -43.12 -138.72 -47.13
C ALA A 40 -41.96 -137.96 -46.47
N GLN A 41 -40.77 -138.57 -46.39
CA GLN A 41 -39.58 -137.93 -45.82
C GLN A 41 -39.02 -136.80 -46.68
N LEU A 42 -38.90 -136.97 -48.00
CA LEU A 42 -38.43 -135.92 -48.91
C LEU A 42 -39.35 -134.69 -48.95
N LYS A 43 -40.66 -134.90 -48.80
CA LYS A 43 -41.65 -133.81 -48.74
C LYS A 43 -41.57 -133.03 -47.43
N ALA A 44 -41.20 -133.70 -46.34
CA ALA A 44 -40.94 -133.06 -45.06
C ALA A 44 -39.64 -132.23 -45.09
N ASP A 45 -38.60 -132.72 -45.76
CA ASP A 45 -37.29 -132.05 -45.86
C ASP A 45 -37.33 -130.80 -46.76
N LEU A 46 -38.09 -130.85 -47.87
CA LEU A 46 -38.41 -129.68 -48.70
C LEU A 46 -39.22 -128.63 -47.92
N GLY A 47 -40.22 -129.07 -47.16
CA GLY A 47 -41.00 -128.18 -46.28
C GLY A 47 -40.16 -127.56 -45.16
N GLN A 48 -39.11 -128.23 -44.71
CA GLN A 48 -38.17 -127.68 -43.72
C GLN A 48 -37.20 -126.68 -44.34
N LYS A 49 -36.71 -126.92 -45.57
CA LYS A 49 -35.86 -125.95 -46.28
C LYS A 49 -36.61 -124.70 -46.75
N ASP A 50 -37.88 -124.82 -47.14
CA ASP A 50 -38.70 -123.65 -47.46
C ASP A 50 -39.00 -122.80 -46.22
N ARG A 51 -39.13 -123.43 -45.04
CA ARG A 51 -39.23 -122.72 -43.76
C ARG A 51 -37.94 -121.98 -43.43
N THR A 52 -36.79 -122.62 -43.55
CA THR A 52 -35.51 -121.96 -43.26
C THR A 52 -35.15 -120.88 -44.29
N LEU A 53 -35.50 -121.05 -45.57
CA LEU A 53 -35.37 -120.00 -46.58
C LEU A 53 -36.31 -118.82 -46.29
N GLY A 54 -37.56 -119.08 -45.89
CA GLY A 54 -38.51 -118.05 -45.45
C GLY A 54 -38.00 -117.27 -44.24
N GLU A 55 -37.46 -117.97 -43.24
CA GLU A 55 -36.82 -117.38 -42.06
C GLU A 55 -35.61 -116.51 -42.43
N LEU A 56 -34.67 -117.03 -43.24
CA LEU A 56 -33.50 -116.26 -43.70
C LEU A 56 -33.89 -115.03 -44.53
N THR A 57 -34.91 -115.13 -45.39
CA THR A 57 -35.40 -113.97 -46.17
C THR A 57 -36.04 -112.91 -45.28
N ASN A 58 -36.80 -113.33 -44.26
CA ASN A 58 -37.37 -112.42 -43.27
C ASN A 58 -36.26 -111.75 -42.44
N GLU A 59 -35.22 -112.50 -42.07
CA GLU A 59 -34.07 -111.98 -41.33
C GLU A 59 -33.27 -110.98 -42.17
N LEU A 60 -33.02 -111.27 -43.44
CA LEU A 60 -32.36 -110.35 -44.38
C LEU A 60 -33.19 -109.07 -44.61
N GLN A 61 -34.51 -109.18 -44.68
CA GLN A 61 -35.41 -108.04 -44.82
C GLN A 61 -35.47 -107.21 -43.53
N ASN A 62 -35.42 -107.86 -42.36
CA ASN A 62 -35.35 -107.21 -41.06
C ASN A 62 -33.99 -106.50 -40.85
N GLU A 63 -32.87 -107.12 -41.25
CA GLU A 63 -31.56 -106.47 -41.23
C GLU A 63 -31.47 -105.30 -42.22
N LYS A 64 -32.06 -105.42 -43.43
CA LYS A 64 -32.11 -104.28 -44.38
C LYS A 64 -32.92 -103.12 -43.82
N THR A 65 -34.09 -103.39 -43.24
CA THR A 65 -34.91 -102.33 -42.62
C THR A 65 -34.24 -101.72 -41.39
N GLN A 66 -33.55 -102.51 -40.57
CA GLN A 66 -32.71 -102.00 -39.48
C GLN A 66 -31.54 -101.15 -40.01
N LYS A 67 -30.87 -101.58 -41.07
CA LYS A 67 -29.78 -100.84 -41.71
C LYS A 67 -30.27 -99.49 -42.25
N ASP A 68 -31.42 -99.46 -42.91
CA ASP A 68 -32.00 -98.22 -43.44
C ASP A 68 -32.45 -97.28 -42.31
N GLN A 69 -33.03 -97.83 -41.23
CA GLN A 69 -33.38 -97.05 -40.04
C GLN A 69 -32.13 -96.49 -39.33
N LEU A 70 -31.09 -97.30 -39.18
CA LEU A 70 -29.81 -96.88 -38.60
C LEU A 70 -29.12 -95.84 -39.48
N PHE A 71 -29.17 -95.98 -40.80
CA PHE A 71 -28.63 -95.00 -41.74
C PHE A 71 -29.39 -93.66 -41.66
N GLY A 72 -30.72 -93.71 -41.56
CA GLY A 72 -31.55 -92.52 -41.34
C GLY A 72 -31.23 -91.82 -40.02
N LYS A 73 -31.15 -92.58 -38.92
CA LYS A 73 -30.74 -92.06 -37.61
C LYS A 73 -29.33 -91.49 -37.63
N ASN A 74 -28.38 -92.15 -38.30
CA ASN A 74 -26.99 -91.70 -38.38
C ASN A 74 -26.88 -90.39 -39.18
N LYS A 75 -27.68 -90.23 -40.25
CA LYS A 75 -27.77 -88.97 -41.00
C LYS A 75 -28.37 -87.84 -40.17
N GLN A 76 -29.41 -88.13 -39.38
CA GLN A 76 -30.02 -87.16 -38.46
C GLN A 76 -29.04 -86.75 -37.35
N LEU A 77 -28.34 -87.72 -36.74
CA LEU A 77 -27.30 -87.49 -35.75
C LEU A 77 -26.16 -86.64 -36.33
N PHE A 78 -25.70 -86.94 -37.55
CA PHE A 78 -24.65 -86.17 -38.20
C PHE A 78 -25.06 -84.70 -38.38
N VAL A 79 -26.27 -84.43 -38.88
CA VAL A 79 -26.78 -83.06 -39.03
C VAL A 79 -26.88 -82.34 -37.68
N GLN A 80 -27.36 -83.03 -36.63
CA GLN A 80 -27.41 -82.46 -35.28
C GLN A 80 -26.04 -82.17 -34.70
N VAL A 81 -25.07 -83.07 -34.88
CA VAL A 81 -23.69 -82.87 -34.41
C VAL A 81 -23.07 -81.66 -35.11
N THR A 82 -23.22 -81.56 -36.44
CA THR A 82 -22.71 -80.41 -37.20
C THR A 82 -23.38 -79.10 -36.81
N SER A 83 -24.71 -79.09 -36.58
CA SER A 83 -25.41 -77.88 -36.14
C SER A 83 -25.00 -77.47 -34.73
N LEU A 84 -24.84 -78.43 -33.81
CA LEU A 84 -24.39 -78.18 -32.44
C LEU A 84 -22.94 -77.71 -32.39
N GLU A 85 -22.06 -78.20 -33.27
CA GLU A 85 -20.69 -77.69 -33.40
C GLU A 85 -20.67 -76.24 -33.91
N ALA A 86 -21.50 -75.91 -34.89
CA ALA A 86 -21.65 -74.53 -35.38
C ALA A 86 -22.21 -73.60 -34.28
N GLU A 87 -23.19 -74.05 -33.50
CA GLU A 87 -23.74 -73.27 -32.39
C GLU A 87 -22.73 -73.10 -31.26
N LYS A 88 -21.98 -74.15 -30.91
CA LYS A 88 -20.91 -74.10 -29.92
C LYS A 88 -19.80 -73.12 -30.33
N THR A 89 -19.42 -73.09 -31.60
CA THR A 89 -18.40 -72.16 -32.10
C THR A 89 -18.91 -70.72 -32.07
N ASN A 90 -20.17 -70.47 -32.44
CA ASN A 90 -20.79 -69.16 -32.33
C ASN A 90 -20.87 -68.68 -30.86
N LEU A 91 -21.33 -69.53 -29.94
CA LEU A 91 -21.39 -69.22 -28.51
C LEU A 91 -19.99 -68.96 -27.91
N LEU A 92 -18.96 -69.66 -28.38
CA LEU A 92 -17.57 -69.39 -27.97
C LEU A 92 -17.10 -68.02 -28.45
N ASN A 93 -17.39 -67.66 -29.70
CA ASN A 93 -17.05 -66.34 -30.26
C ASN A 93 -17.79 -65.21 -29.52
N GLU A 94 -19.08 -65.41 -29.23
CA GLU A 94 -19.89 -64.44 -28.49
C GLU A 94 -19.39 -64.27 -27.06
N LYS A 95 -19.11 -65.38 -26.36
CA LYS A 95 -18.48 -65.38 -25.04
C LYS A 95 -17.17 -64.60 -25.06
N GLU A 96 -16.32 -64.82 -26.06
CA GLU A 96 -15.04 -64.12 -26.16
C GLU A 96 -15.21 -62.63 -26.45
N SER A 97 -16.20 -62.25 -27.26
CA SER A 97 -16.55 -60.84 -27.48
C SER A 97 -17.04 -60.15 -26.20
N LEU A 98 -17.93 -60.82 -25.45
CA LEU A 98 -18.49 -60.31 -24.19
C LEU A 98 -17.41 -60.21 -23.11
N ILE A 99 -16.45 -61.15 -23.07
CA ILE A 99 -15.30 -61.07 -22.16
C ILE A 99 -14.45 -59.82 -22.47
N LYS A 100 -14.19 -59.54 -23.75
CA LYS A 100 -13.45 -58.34 -24.16
C LYS A 100 -14.20 -57.07 -23.79
N GLU A 101 -15.52 -57.04 -24.02
CA GLU A 101 -16.36 -55.90 -23.69
C GLU A 101 -16.40 -55.64 -22.18
N ILE A 102 -16.60 -56.68 -21.35
CA ILE A 102 -16.54 -56.58 -19.89
C ILE A 102 -15.16 -56.09 -19.42
N SER A 103 -14.08 -56.58 -20.03
CA SER A 103 -12.73 -56.13 -19.70
C SER A 103 -12.53 -54.64 -20.01
N ASN A 104 -12.98 -54.18 -21.18
CA ASN A 104 -12.93 -52.78 -21.59
C ASN A 104 -13.79 -51.89 -20.68
N PHE A 105 -15.02 -52.32 -20.35
CA PHE A 105 -15.87 -51.58 -19.42
C PHE A 105 -15.24 -51.47 -18.04
N ARG A 106 -14.68 -52.56 -17.49
CA ARG A 106 -13.98 -52.54 -16.19
C ARG A 106 -12.76 -51.63 -16.23
N ALA A 107 -11.98 -51.66 -17.30
CA ALA A 107 -10.82 -50.78 -17.47
C ALA A 107 -11.23 -49.30 -17.54
N THR A 108 -12.32 -48.99 -18.25
CA THR A 108 -12.86 -47.64 -18.37
C THR A 108 -13.45 -47.14 -17.05
N GLU A 109 -14.22 -47.96 -16.35
CA GLU A 109 -14.76 -47.66 -15.01
C GLU A 109 -13.65 -47.39 -14.00
N ASN A 110 -12.60 -48.23 -13.96
CA ASN A 110 -11.46 -48.01 -13.07
C ASN A 110 -10.70 -46.74 -13.41
N SER A 111 -10.51 -46.45 -14.70
CA SER A 111 -9.84 -45.23 -15.14
C SER A 111 -10.63 -43.99 -14.73
N ARG A 112 -11.96 -44.01 -14.93
CA ARG A 112 -12.86 -42.92 -14.53
C ARG A 112 -12.91 -42.73 -13.01
N LYS A 113 -12.92 -43.81 -12.23
CA LYS A 113 -12.85 -43.73 -10.75
C LYS A 113 -11.54 -43.10 -10.30
N LYS A 114 -10.42 -43.56 -10.87
CA LYS A 114 -9.10 -42.99 -10.55
C LYS A 114 -9.03 -41.50 -10.88
N GLU A 115 -9.53 -41.10 -12.05
CA GLU A 115 -9.59 -39.69 -12.44
C GLU A 115 -10.49 -38.87 -11.49
N SER A 116 -11.64 -39.42 -11.09
CA SER A 116 -12.52 -38.78 -10.12
C SER A 116 -11.85 -38.62 -8.75
N ASP A 117 -11.17 -39.66 -8.25
CA ASP A 117 -10.45 -39.62 -6.98
C ASP A 117 -9.30 -38.61 -7.01
N ASP A 118 -8.55 -38.54 -8.12
CA ASP A 118 -7.48 -37.57 -8.31
C ASP A 118 -8.04 -36.13 -8.41
N ASN A 119 -9.19 -35.94 -9.05
CA ASN A 119 -9.86 -34.64 -9.10
C ASN A 119 -10.39 -34.20 -7.73
N ILE A 120 -10.95 -35.13 -6.92
CA ILE A 120 -11.39 -34.84 -5.55
C ILE A 120 -10.19 -34.39 -4.70
N LYS A 121 -9.08 -35.13 -4.76
CA LYS A 121 -7.85 -34.74 -4.02
C LYS A 121 -7.35 -33.36 -4.40
N ARG A 122 -7.30 -33.04 -5.70
CA ARG A 122 -6.91 -31.71 -6.18
C ARG A 122 -7.86 -30.61 -5.67
N LEU A 123 -9.15 -30.91 -5.59
CA LEU A 123 -10.16 -29.97 -5.11
C LEU A 123 -10.05 -29.75 -3.60
N ASP A 124 -9.79 -30.80 -2.83
CA ASP A 124 -9.52 -30.72 -1.40
C ASP A 124 -8.25 -29.90 -1.12
N GLU A 125 -7.15 -30.18 -1.84
CA GLU A 125 -5.91 -29.40 -1.76
C GLU A 125 -6.13 -27.93 -2.10
N ALA A 126 -6.88 -27.63 -3.17
CA ALA A 126 -7.22 -26.26 -3.54
C ALA A 126 -8.09 -25.57 -2.49
N THR A 127 -9.01 -26.29 -1.87
CA THR A 127 -9.89 -25.75 -0.81
C THR A 127 -9.10 -25.42 0.44
N ILE A 128 -8.17 -26.29 0.84
CA ILE A 128 -7.27 -26.06 1.97
C ILE A 128 -6.38 -24.85 1.68
N ALA A 129 -5.70 -24.82 0.53
CA ALA A 129 -4.84 -23.71 0.13
C ALA A 129 -5.59 -22.37 0.09
N PHE A 130 -6.82 -22.37 -0.43
CA PHE A 130 -7.67 -21.17 -0.45
C PHE A 130 -8.08 -20.72 0.97
N GLY A 131 -8.39 -21.68 1.85
CA GLY A 131 -8.71 -21.41 3.26
C GLY A 131 -7.54 -20.77 4.00
N GLU A 132 -6.33 -21.32 3.82
CA GLU A 132 -5.10 -20.79 4.40
C GLU A 132 -4.78 -19.38 3.86
N GLU A 133 -4.92 -19.17 2.55
CA GLU A 133 -4.69 -17.86 1.94
C GLU A 133 -5.69 -16.81 2.45
N LYS A 134 -6.97 -17.17 2.57
CA LYS A 134 -7.99 -16.28 3.14
C LYS A 134 -7.70 -15.94 4.60
N GLN A 135 -7.17 -16.89 5.39
CA GLN A 135 -6.73 -16.63 6.76
C GLN A 135 -5.47 -15.76 6.82
N ARG A 136 -4.53 -15.93 5.89
CA ARG A 136 -3.34 -15.06 5.77
C ARG A 136 -3.76 -13.63 5.46
N VAL A 137 -4.60 -13.42 4.45
CA VAL A 137 -5.11 -12.11 4.07
C VAL A 137 -5.84 -11.43 5.23
N ARG A 138 -6.72 -12.15 5.95
CA ARG A 138 -7.39 -11.58 7.14
C ARG A 138 -6.41 -11.15 8.23
N ARG A 139 -5.40 -11.98 8.52
CA ARG A 139 -4.37 -11.64 9.52
C ARG A 139 -3.56 -10.41 9.09
N GLU A 140 -3.20 -10.32 7.81
CA GLU A 140 -2.49 -9.16 7.26
C GLU A 140 -3.37 -7.90 7.31
N ASP A 141 -4.65 -8.01 6.99
CA ASP A 141 -5.62 -6.91 7.09
C ASP A 141 -5.78 -6.44 8.54
N GLU A 142 -5.96 -7.38 9.48
CA GLU A 142 -6.07 -7.09 10.92
C GLU A 142 -4.79 -6.46 11.47
N GLU A 143 -3.61 -6.95 11.07
CA GLU A 143 -2.33 -6.39 11.50
C GLU A 143 -2.09 -5.00 10.92
N ARG A 144 -2.46 -4.75 9.66
CA ARG A 144 -2.40 -3.40 9.07
C ARG A 144 -3.31 -2.43 9.82
N LEU A 145 -4.57 -2.81 10.05
CA LEU A 145 -5.51 -1.99 10.82
C LEU A 145 -5.04 -1.74 12.26
N ARG A 146 -4.38 -2.73 12.88
CA ARG A 146 -3.80 -2.57 14.21
C ARG A 146 -2.63 -1.59 14.17
N LYS A 147 -1.70 -1.72 13.22
CA LYS A 147 -0.57 -0.80 13.06
C LYS A 147 -1.03 0.62 12.77
N GLU A 148 -1.99 0.81 11.87
CA GLU A 148 -2.57 2.12 11.58
C GLU A 148 -3.20 2.75 12.83
N ARG A 149 -3.87 1.96 13.67
CA ARG A 149 -4.42 2.45 14.93
C ARG A 149 -3.33 2.83 15.93
N GLU A 150 -2.34 1.97 16.11
CA GLU A 150 -1.20 2.21 17.01
C GLU A 150 -0.41 3.46 16.59
N GLU A 151 -0.14 3.62 15.30
CA GLU A 151 0.51 4.81 14.73
C GLU A 151 -0.32 6.07 14.95
N LYS A 152 -1.64 5.99 14.72
CA LYS A 152 -2.55 7.12 14.95
C LYS A 152 -2.59 7.51 16.43
N ASP A 153 -2.72 6.55 17.33
CA ASP A 153 -2.79 6.80 18.77
C ASP A 153 -1.46 7.38 19.28
N ARG A 154 -0.33 6.90 18.74
CA ARG A 154 0.99 7.49 19.00
C ARG A 154 1.11 8.92 18.50
N MET A 155 0.72 9.19 17.25
CA MET A 155 0.73 10.55 16.68
C MET A 155 -0.16 11.50 17.49
N TRP A 156 -1.30 11.01 17.99
CA TRP A 156 -2.20 11.79 18.83
C TRP A 156 -1.62 12.10 20.19
N ALA A 157 -0.90 11.16 20.81
CA ALA A 157 -0.21 11.39 22.08
C ALA A 157 0.96 12.38 21.93
N GLU A 158 1.69 12.30 20.82
CA GLU A 158 2.87 13.15 20.55
C GLU A 158 2.50 14.51 19.91
N HIS A 159 1.25 14.70 19.45
CA HIS A 159 0.83 15.88 18.66
C HIS A 159 1.09 17.21 19.36
N GLU A 160 0.71 17.34 20.64
CA GLU A 160 0.88 18.58 21.39
C GLU A 160 2.36 18.97 21.51
N GLU A 161 3.23 17.99 21.81
CA GLU A 161 4.67 18.20 21.92
C GLU A 161 5.29 18.51 20.55
N ASN A 162 4.89 17.80 19.49
CA ASN A 162 5.36 18.04 18.13
C ASN A 162 5.03 19.45 17.65
N VAL A 163 3.79 19.92 17.89
CA VAL A 163 3.38 21.28 17.52
C VAL A 163 4.19 22.33 18.30
N LYS A 164 4.43 22.12 19.60
CA LYS A 164 5.26 23.01 20.43
C LYS A 164 6.70 23.07 19.94
N ASN A 165 7.30 21.92 19.62
CA ASN A 165 8.65 21.83 19.10
C ASN A 165 8.77 22.52 17.74
N GLN A 166 7.83 22.28 16.83
CA GLN A 166 7.79 22.91 15.51
C GLN A 166 7.66 24.43 15.62
N LEU A 167 6.72 24.93 16.45
CA LEU A 167 6.56 26.36 16.70
C LEU A 167 7.81 26.99 17.31
N THR A 168 8.44 26.31 18.26
CA THR A 168 9.68 26.75 18.89
C THR A 168 10.83 26.88 17.88
N GLU A 169 11.01 25.88 17.02
CA GLU A 169 12.04 25.88 15.99
C GLU A 169 11.80 26.99 14.96
N LEU A 170 10.56 27.11 14.47
CA LEU A 170 10.19 28.14 13.52
C LEU A 170 10.35 29.55 14.11
N CYS A 171 9.97 29.78 15.37
CA CYS A 171 10.14 31.08 16.02
C CYS A 171 11.62 31.45 16.25
N LYS A 172 12.50 30.46 16.47
CA LYS A 172 13.95 30.66 16.58
C LYS A 172 14.63 30.88 15.23
N SER A 173 14.04 30.39 14.15
CA SER A 173 14.57 30.56 12.80
C SER A 173 14.68 32.05 12.43
N PRO A 174 15.80 32.51 11.87
CA PRO A 174 15.98 33.90 11.45
C PRO A 174 14.93 34.40 10.45
N GLN A 175 14.32 33.48 9.69
CA GLN A 175 13.32 33.80 8.68
C GLN A 175 12.00 34.31 9.27
N TYR A 176 11.58 33.76 10.41
CA TYR A 176 10.31 34.10 11.06
C TYR A 176 10.53 34.94 12.31
N GLY A 177 11.48 34.55 13.16
CA GLY A 177 11.99 35.35 14.28
C GLY A 177 10.90 36.06 15.08
N PHE A 178 10.19 35.30 15.91
CA PHE A 178 9.18 35.82 16.83
C PHE A 178 9.57 35.54 18.28
N LYS A 179 9.25 36.49 19.17
CA LYS A 179 9.28 36.23 20.60
C LYS A 179 8.07 35.37 20.95
N TYR A 180 8.32 34.26 21.62
CA TYR A 180 7.30 33.26 21.90
C TYR A 180 7.26 32.91 23.38
N TYR A 181 6.13 32.37 23.81
CA TYR A 181 5.88 31.94 25.16
C TYR A 181 5.13 30.62 25.17
N ASP A 182 5.58 29.72 26.04
CA ASP A 182 4.97 28.43 26.34
C ASP A 182 4.22 28.52 27.68
N ASN A 183 3.55 27.43 28.05
CA ASN A 183 2.88 27.26 29.34
C ASN A 183 3.74 27.59 30.58
N ASN A 184 5.08 27.53 30.47
CA ASN A 184 6.03 27.71 31.58
C ASN A 184 6.57 29.14 31.71
N ASN A 185 6.46 29.99 30.68
CA ASN A 185 7.06 31.33 30.67
C ASN A 185 6.06 32.43 30.27
N LEU A 186 4.76 32.20 30.50
CA LEU A 186 3.69 33.11 30.14
C LEU A 186 3.93 34.56 30.63
N PRO A 187 3.56 35.59 29.83
CA PRO A 187 3.65 36.98 30.24
C PRO A 187 2.85 37.25 31.53
N THR A 188 3.42 38.03 32.45
CA THR A 188 2.80 38.40 33.73
C THR A 188 1.42 39.03 33.54
N ASP A 189 1.24 39.74 32.44
CA ASP A 189 0.07 40.50 32.03
C ASP A 189 -1.13 39.62 31.65
N LEU A 190 -0.89 38.33 31.34
CA LEU A 190 -1.91 37.41 30.83
C LEU A 190 -2.74 36.73 31.91
N GLY A 191 -2.33 36.82 33.19
CA GLY A 191 -3.11 36.36 34.34
C GLY A 191 -3.32 34.84 34.42
N GLY A 192 -3.21 34.25 35.62
CA GLY A 192 -3.15 32.79 35.82
C GLY A 192 -4.38 31.94 35.43
N LYS A 193 -5.45 32.52 34.84
CA LYS A 193 -6.67 31.79 34.44
C LYS A 193 -6.59 31.18 33.04
N PHE A 194 -5.75 31.70 32.14
CA PHE A 194 -5.63 31.21 30.77
C PHE A 194 -4.19 30.75 30.51
N LYS A 195 -4.03 29.48 30.14
CA LYS A 195 -2.74 28.84 29.83
C LYS A 195 -2.83 28.17 28.46
N PRO A 196 -2.60 28.93 27.37
CA PRO A 196 -2.53 28.40 26.02
C PRO A 196 -1.21 27.67 25.79
N ASP A 197 -1.24 26.61 24.98
CA ASP A 197 -0.06 25.79 24.71
C ASP A 197 1.14 26.58 24.18
N PHE A 198 0.89 27.52 23.27
CA PHE A 198 1.92 28.35 22.67
C PHE A 198 1.37 29.74 22.30
N LEU A 199 2.19 30.76 22.51
CA LEU A 199 1.90 32.16 22.20
C LEU A 199 3.05 32.77 21.43
N ILE A 200 2.73 33.66 20.49
CA ILE A 200 3.73 34.52 19.85
C ILE A 200 3.36 36.00 20.07
N GLU A 201 4.37 36.83 20.26
CA GLU A 201 4.24 38.28 20.30
C GLU A 201 4.24 38.84 18.88
N PHE A 202 3.17 39.56 18.55
CA PHE A 202 2.92 40.14 17.24
C PHE A 202 2.28 41.52 17.42
N LEU A 203 2.99 42.58 17.04
CA LEU A 203 2.51 43.97 17.09
C LEU A 203 1.94 44.35 18.47
N GLU A 204 2.70 44.06 19.53
CA GLU A 204 2.30 44.28 20.95
C GLU A 204 1.08 43.47 21.42
N GLN A 205 0.57 42.57 20.58
CA GLN A 205 -0.49 41.62 20.89
C GLN A 205 0.06 40.18 20.90
N TYR A 206 -0.74 39.26 21.41
CA TYR A 206 -0.40 37.84 21.50
C TYR A 206 -1.32 37.01 20.61
N VAL A 207 -0.72 36.26 19.69
CA VAL A 207 -1.44 35.27 18.87
C VAL A 207 -1.35 33.91 19.55
N ILE A 208 -2.48 33.23 19.65
CA ILE A 208 -2.62 31.95 20.34
C ILE A 208 -2.56 30.79 19.36
N PHE A 209 -1.72 29.80 19.67
CA PHE A 209 -1.69 28.50 19.03
C PHE A 209 -1.96 27.43 20.10
N ASP A 210 -3.05 26.69 19.95
CA ASP A 210 -3.50 25.70 20.92
C ASP A 210 -3.67 24.35 20.22
N ALA A 211 -2.96 23.31 20.66
CA ALA A 211 -3.05 22.00 20.03
C ALA A 211 -4.35 21.30 20.46
N LYS A 212 -5.06 20.68 19.51
CA LYS A 212 -6.34 20.00 19.77
C LYS A 212 -6.37 18.64 19.11
N VAL A 213 -6.65 17.63 19.94
CA VAL A 213 -6.88 16.25 19.50
C VAL A 213 -8.12 15.72 20.22
N SER A 214 -8.92 14.92 19.53
CA SER A 214 -10.05 14.22 20.13
C SER A 214 -10.21 12.86 19.45
N GLU A 215 -10.42 11.81 20.25
CA GLU A 215 -10.71 10.47 19.73
C GLU A 215 -12.13 10.33 19.16
N SER A 216 -13.03 11.19 19.62
CA SER A 216 -14.44 11.22 19.24
C SER A 216 -14.76 12.51 18.48
N ASP A 217 -16.04 12.82 18.28
CA ASP A 217 -16.56 13.95 17.48
C ASP A 217 -15.78 15.27 17.65
N LEU A 218 -14.75 15.42 16.81
CA LEU A 218 -13.80 16.52 16.87
C LEU A 218 -14.49 17.86 16.60
N GLN A 219 -15.52 17.87 15.75
CA GLN A 219 -16.26 19.09 15.43
C GLN A 219 -16.95 19.65 16.67
N ASN A 220 -17.60 18.80 17.47
CA ASN A 220 -18.24 19.20 18.70
C ASN A 220 -17.22 19.59 19.78
N TYR A 221 -16.11 18.86 19.88
CA TYR A 221 -15.01 19.22 20.77
C TYR A 221 -14.48 20.64 20.46
N ILE A 222 -14.24 20.96 19.18
CA ILE A 222 -13.79 22.29 18.76
C ILE A 222 -14.86 23.35 19.07
N ASN A 223 -16.14 23.09 18.80
CA ASN A 223 -17.24 24.03 19.09
C ASN A 223 -17.30 24.42 20.57
N VAL A 224 -17.09 23.47 21.48
CA VAL A 224 -17.06 23.72 22.93
C VAL A 224 -15.81 24.52 23.30
N ASN A 225 -14.65 24.14 22.74
CA ASN A 225 -13.39 24.82 23.01
C ASN A 225 -13.43 26.29 22.56
N VAL A 226 -13.96 26.61 21.38
CA VAL A 226 -14.14 28.00 20.91
C VAL A 226 -14.85 28.84 21.97
N LYS A 227 -16.00 28.39 22.47
CA LYS A 227 -16.78 29.13 23.49
C LYS A 227 -16.00 29.29 24.80
N SER A 228 -15.35 28.21 25.26
CA SER A 228 -14.59 28.25 26.51
C SER A 228 -13.33 29.12 26.42
N THR A 229 -12.66 29.14 25.27
CA THR A 229 -11.48 29.97 25.03
C THR A 229 -11.86 31.43 25.01
N VAL A 230 -12.95 31.80 24.31
CA VAL A 230 -13.49 33.17 24.35
C VAL A 230 -13.76 33.61 25.78
N GLN A 231 -14.42 32.79 26.61
CA GLN A 231 -14.67 33.15 28.01
C GLN A 231 -13.40 33.40 28.83
N LYS A 232 -12.27 32.77 28.47
CA LYS A 232 -10.99 32.93 29.16
C LYS A 232 -10.19 34.16 28.69
N ILE A 233 -10.29 34.50 27.41
CA ILE A 233 -9.52 35.62 26.81
C ILE A 233 -10.32 36.93 26.75
N ASN A 234 -11.65 36.86 26.84
CA ASN A 234 -12.52 38.02 26.77
C ASN A 234 -12.23 38.97 27.93
N GLY A 235 -11.85 40.21 27.60
CA GLY A 235 -11.39 41.22 28.54
C GLY A 235 -9.89 41.51 28.49
N ASN A 236 -9.09 40.72 27.76
CA ASN A 236 -7.67 41.02 27.54
C ASN A 236 -7.45 41.65 26.15
N ALA A 237 -7.23 42.97 26.13
CA ALA A 237 -6.98 43.74 24.91
C ALA A 237 -5.64 43.39 24.22
N LYS A 238 -4.73 42.72 24.92
CA LYS A 238 -3.46 42.26 24.35
C LYS A 238 -3.58 40.96 23.57
N ILE A 239 -4.73 40.29 23.55
CA ILE A 239 -4.92 39.10 22.71
C ILE A 239 -5.31 39.53 21.30
N TYR A 240 -4.57 39.01 20.31
CA TYR A 240 -4.87 39.21 18.91
C TYR A 240 -6.26 38.62 18.58
N SER A 241 -7.01 39.26 17.69
CA SER A 241 -8.39 38.84 17.37
C SER A 241 -8.45 37.46 16.73
N THR A 242 -7.34 36.95 16.19
CA THR A 242 -7.29 35.63 15.54
C THR A 242 -6.59 34.59 16.42
N VAL A 243 -7.22 33.43 16.58
CA VAL A 243 -6.75 32.28 17.36
C VAL A 243 -6.64 31.05 16.47
N PHE A 244 -5.58 30.27 16.63
CA PHE A 244 -5.31 29.06 15.85
C PHE A 244 -5.42 27.81 16.71
N PHE A 245 -6.30 26.90 16.32
CA PHE A 245 -6.36 25.54 16.85
C PHE A 245 -5.62 24.61 15.91
N VAL A 246 -4.57 23.97 16.41
CA VAL A 246 -3.71 23.10 15.60
C VAL A 246 -4.14 21.65 15.76
N VAL A 247 -4.59 21.03 14.67
CA VAL A 247 -5.19 19.69 14.64
C VAL A 247 -4.40 18.81 13.66
N PRO A 248 -4.17 17.50 13.94
CA PRO A 248 -3.49 16.61 13.00
C PRO A 248 -4.15 16.59 11.61
N THR A 249 -3.33 16.47 10.57
CA THR A 249 -3.77 16.51 9.17
C THR A 249 -4.81 15.43 8.83
N GLU A 250 -4.69 14.24 9.41
CA GLU A 250 -5.67 13.15 9.25
C GLU A 250 -7.03 13.53 9.83
N ALA A 251 -7.02 14.21 10.98
CA ALA A 251 -8.22 14.58 11.71
C ALA A 251 -8.97 15.77 11.07
N MET A 252 -8.28 16.59 10.27
CA MET A 252 -8.91 17.67 9.49
C MET A 252 -10.01 17.17 8.56
N LYS A 253 -9.91 15.94 8.02
CA LYS A 253 -10.92 15.34 7.12
C LYS A 253 -12.28 15.15 7.79
N SER A 254 -12.30 15.03 9.12
CA SER A 254 -13.54 14.84 9.90
C SER A 254 -14.29 16.14 10.18
N LEU A 255 -13.64 17.29 9.97
CA LEU A 255 -14.20 18.62 10.26
C LEU A 255 -15.04 19.12 9.08
N LYS A 256 -16.27 19.54 9.37
CA LYS A 256 -17.15 20.22 8.40
C LYS A 256 -16.90 21.72 8.37
N LYS A 257 -16.47 22.29 9.51
CA LYS A 257 -16.24 23.71 9.70
C LYS A 257 -14.89 23.91 10.38
N ILE A 258 -14.03 24.67 9.71
CA ILE A 258 -12.66 24.97 10.16
C ILE A 258 -12.47 26.45 10.55
N ARG A 259 -13.49 27.29 10.34
CA ARG A 259 -13.47 28.72 10.67
C ARG A 259 -14.64 29.04 11.59
N PHE A 260 -14.39 29.70 12.71
CA PHE A 260 -15.42 30.13 13.65
C PHE A 260 -15.25 31.61 13.95
N TYR A 261 -16.37 32.25 14.24
CA TYR A 261 -16.40 33.63 14.68
C TYR A 261 -17.28 33.69 15.91
N GLU A 262 -16.71 34.13 17.02
CA GLU A 262 -17.40 34.20 18.31
C GLU A 262 -17.01 35.53 18.97
N GLN A 263 -18.00 36.40 19.17
CA GLN A 263 -17.83 37.78 19.63
C GLN A 263 -16.91 38.59 18.71
N ILE A 264 -15.71 38.95 19.17
CA ILE A 264 -14.71 39.71 18.40
C ILE A 264 -13.55 38.83 17.90
N TYR A 265 -13.57 37.53 18.23
CA TYR A 265 -12.48 36.61 17.95
C TYR A 265 -12.82 35.67 16.80
N GLU A 266 -11.83 35.45 15.96
CA GLU A 266 -11.89 34.53 14.84
C GLU A 266 -10.99 33.33 15.12
N PHE A 267 -11.53 32.13 14.99
CA PHE A 267 -10.81 30.89 15.23
C PHE A 267 -10.62 30.15 13.92
N PHE A 268 -9.39 29.77 13.64
CA PHE A 268 -9.04 28.91 12.53
C PHE A 268 -8.52 27.58 13.05
N VAL A 269 -9.09 26.49 12.52
CA VAL A 269 -8.55 25.15 12.71
C VAL A 269 -7.60 24.88 11.55
N ILE A 270 -6.33 24.66 11.89
CA ILE A 270 -5.24 24.54 10.94
C ILE A 270 -4.46 23.24 11.17
N PRO A 271 -3.89 22.66 10.11
CA PRO A 271 -2.94 21.56 10.28
C PRO A 271 -1.53 22.11 10.61
N PRO A 272 -0.61 21.29 11.19
CA PRO A 272 0.71 21.74 11.60
C PRO A 272 1.56 22.33 10.45
N GLU A 273 1.38 21.85 9.23
CA GLU A 273 2.12 22.30 8.04
C GLU A 273 1.74 23.74 7.62
N ALA A 274 0.59 24.23 8.05
CA ALA A 274 0.15 25.60 7.76
C ALA A 274 0.82 26.65 8.68
N ILE A 275 1.40 26.23 9.80
CA ILE A 275 2.02 27.13 10.80
C ILE A 275 3.09 28.00 10.15
N GLU A 276 3.95 27.39 9.33
CA GLU A 276 5.05 28.10 8.68
C GLU A 276 4.55 29.24 7.78
N ALA A 277 3.53 28.96 6.95
CA ALA A 277 2.93 29.96 6.07
C ALA A 277 2.25 31.11 6.86
N ILE A 278 1.64 30.79 8.00
CA ILE A 278 1.03 31.80 8.89
C ILE A 278 2.12 32.68 9.49
N LEU A 279 3.18 32.10 10.04
CA LEU A 279 4.31 32.84 10.60
C LEU A 279 4.99 33.72 9.54
N ALA A 280 5.18 33.20 8.32
CA ALA A 280 5.68 33.97 7.18
C ALA A 280 4.79 35.20 6.89
N SER A 281 3.48 35.00 6.89
CA SER A 281 2.49 36.04 6.63
C SER A 281 2.49 37.11 7.71
N LEU A 282 2.50 36.70 8.99
CA LEU A 282 2.63 37.61 10.12
C LEU A 282 3.95 38.40 10.04
N LYS A 283 5.07 37.74 9.72
CA LYS A 283 6.37 38.40 9.62
C LYS A 283 6.40 39.46 8.52
N LYS A 284 5.77 39.15 7.39
CA LYS A 284 5.60 40.09 6.28
C LYS A 284 4.75 41.29 6.72
N ILE A 285 3.64 41.08 7.43
CA ILE A 285 2.81 42.17 7.97
C ILE A 285 3.62 43.05 8.92
N SER A 286 4.36 42.48 9.88
CA SER A 286 5.21 43.25 10.80
C SER A 286 6.27 44.07 10.05
N SER A 287 6.81 43.53 8.95
CA SER A 287 7.80 44.22 8.13
C SER A 287 7.18 45.38 7.35
N TYR A 288 5.92 45.28 6.90
CA TYR A 288 5.20 46.39 6.26
C TYR A 288 4.85 47.50 7.24
N GLU A 289 4.44 47.17 8.47
CA GLU A 289 4.17 48.18 9.49
C GLU A 289 5.44 48.91 9.89
N LEU A 290 6.55 48.19 10.06
CA LEU A 290 7.86 48.79 10.31
C LEU A 290 8.34 49.64 9.11
N ALA A 291 8.08 49.20 7.88
CA ALA A 291 8.43 49.94 6.67
C ALA A 291 7.58 51.20 6.48
N GLN A 292 6.31 51.20 6.92
CA GLN A 292 5.48 52.42 6.94
C GLN A 292 5.95 53.43 7.99
N GLN A 293 6.58 52.99 9.08
CA GLN A 293 7.11 53.88 10.11
C GLN A 293 8.43 54.58 9.72
N LEU A 294 9.06 54.22 8.61
CA LEU A 294 10.27 54.89 8.09
C LEU A 294 10.21 55.02 6.56
N ASP A 295 9.34 55.90 6.05
CA ASP A 295 9.48 56.42 4.68
C ASP A 295 10.86 57.10 4.56
N PRO A 296 11.62 56.88 3.47
CA PRO A 296 12.83 57.66 3.17
C PRO A 296 12.66 59.18 3.37
N ARG A 297 11.47 59.72 3.13
CA ARG A 297 11.13 61.14 3.36
C ARG A 297 11.09 61.51 4.84
N ASP A 298 10.57 60.65 5.71
CA ASP A 298 10.53 60.91 7.14
C ASP A 298 11.92 60.80 7.76
N ARG A 299 12.74 59.87 7.26
CA ARG A 299 14.17 59.80 7.63
C ARG A 299 14.90 61.08 7.23
N GLU A 300 14.70 61.58 6.02
CA GLU A 300 15.30 62.84 5.56
C GLU A 300 14.80 64.03 6.40
N ASN A 301 13.51 64.07 6.73
CA ASN A 301 12.94 65.12 7.57
C ASN A 301 13.53 65.11 8.99
N ILE A 302 13.69 63.93 9.61
CA ILE A 302 14.32 63.80 10.93
C ILE A 302 15.79 64.26 10.86
N VAL A 303 16.53 63.84 9.83
CA VAL A 303 17.93 64.29 9.64
C VAL A 303 17.99 65.81 9.47
N ASN A 304 17.09 66.41 8.70
CA ASN A 304 17.03 67.86 8.49
C ASN A 304 16.73 68.60 9.80
N ILE A 305 15.72 68.18 10.55
CA ILE A 305 15.34 68.80 11.83
C ILE A 305 16.48 68.69 12.85
N ILE A 306 17.11 67.52 12.98
CA ILE A 306 18.26 67.34 13.87
C ILE A 306 19.44 68.22 13.43
N SER A 307 19.71 68.32 12.12
CA SER A 307 20.79 69.17 11.59
C SER A 307 20.51 70.66 11.85
N GLU A 308 19.26 71.11 11.72
CA GLU A 308 18.86 72.48 12.05
C GLU A 308 19.01 72.77 13.55
N PHE A 309 18.61 71.82 14.42
CA PHE A 309 18.81 71.96 15.85
C PHE A 309 20.29 72.03 16.22
N ASP A 310 21.11 71.12 15.69
CA ASP A 310 22.55 71.11 15.93
C ASP A 310 23.21 72.41 15.47
N TYR A 311 22.84 72.90 14.27
CA TYR A 311 23.29 74.19 13.75
C TYR A 311 22.92 75.34 14.70
N HIS A 312 21.67 75.41 15.16
CA HIS A 312 21.22 76.49 16.03
C HIS A 312 21.85 76.44 17.42
N ILE A 313 22.04 75.25 18.01
CA ILE A 313 22.71 75.07 19.29
C ILE A 313 24.17 75.49 19.18
N ASN A 314 24.89 75.02 18.16
CA ASN A 314 26.29 75.38 17.95
C ASN A 314 26.47 76.87 17.66
N MET A 315 25.56 77.49 16.91
CA MET A 315 25.56 78.93 16.67
C MET A 315 25.38 79.70 17.99
N ARG A 316 24.45 79.26 18.83
CA ARG A 316 24.19 79.88 20.14
C ARG A 316 25.40 79.77 21.05
N ASN A 317 26.00 78.59 21.15
CA ASN A 317 27.21 78.36 21.95
C ASN A 317 28.37 79.22 21.47
N ALA A 318 28.62 79.29 20.16
CA ALA A 318 29.66 80.16 19.58
C ALA A 318 29.43 81.63 19.94
N TYR A 319 28.20 82.12 19.84
CA TYR A 319 27.85 83.49 20.23
C TYR A 319 28.08 83.75 21.72
N ASP A 320 27.63 82.83 22.58
CA ASP A 320 27.76 82.98 24.03
C ASP A 320 29.24 82.94 24.46
N ILE A 321 30.08 82.11 23.82
CA ILE A 321 31.54 82.09 24.03
C ILE A 321 32.16 83.43 23.63
N LEU A 322 31.91 83.92 22.40
CA LEU A 322 32.50 85.16 21.91
C LEU A 322 32.05 86.39 22.72
N ALA A 323 30.78 86.41 23.14
CA ALA A 323 30.26 87.45 24.03
C ALA A 323 30.93 87.40 25.41
N SER A 324 31.16 86.20 25.94
CA SER A 324 31.86 86.00 27.21
C SER A 324 33.32 86.45 27.13
N GLU A 325 34.04 86.11 26.07
CA GLU A 325 35.42 86.57 25.83
C GLU A 325 35.51 88.09 25.73
N SER A 326 34.58 88.72 25.00
CA SER A 326 34.49 90.18 24.89
C SER A 326 34.23 90.82 26.27
N GLY A 327 33.28 90.26 27.03
CA GLY A 327 32.97 90.72 28.39
C GLY A 327 34.15 90.63 29.34
N VAL A 328 34.87 89.50 29.35
CA VAL A 328 36.09 89.31 30.16
C VAL A 328 37.19 90.29 29.75
N SER A 329 37.39 90.52 28.45
CA SER A 329 38.35 91.51 27.94
C SER A 329 38.03 92.93 28.41
N ILE A 330 36.74 93.31 28.42
CA ILE A 330 36.29 94.60 28.93
C ILE A 330 36.49 94.69 30.45
N LEU A 331 36.18 93.65 31.21
CA LEU A 331 36.42 93.62 32.66
C LEU A 331 37.90 93.78 33.02
N LYS A 332 38.80 93.12 32.29
CA LYS A 332 40.26 93.29 32.42
C LYS A 332 40.71 94.73 32.15
N LYS A 333 40.06 95.44 31.23
CA LYS A 333 40.32 96.87 30.97
C LYS A 333 39.70 97.76 32.05
N ALA A 334 38.52 97.40 32.55
CA ALA A 334 37.79 98.17 33.56
C ALA A 334 38.44 98.11 34.95
N SER A 335 39.12 97.02 35.30
CA SER A 335 39.85 96.88 36.58
C SER A 335 41.01 97.86 36.76
N VAL A 336 41.31 98.69 35.77
CA VAL A 336 42.38 99.71 35.76
C VAL A 336 41.82 101.14 35.89
N LEU A 337 40.50 101.32 35.92
CA LEU A 337 39.85 102.64 35.89
C LEU A 337 39.56 103.20 37.30
N LYS A 338 39.67 104.54 37.46
CA LYS A 338 39.36 105.26 38.70
C LYS A 338 37.84 105.46 38.88
N ASN A 339 37.38 105.55 40.13
CA ASN A 339 35.97 105.37 40.53
C ASN A 339 34.99 106.55 40.27
N ASP A 340 35.41 107.70 39.73
CA ASP A 340 34.59 108.93 39.71
C ASP A 340 34.07 109.36 38.32
N ILE A 341 33.48 108.44 37.53
CA ILE A 341 33.04 108.76 36.14
C ILE A 341 31.63 108.24 35.79
N LYS A 342 30.71 108.18 36.77
CA LYS A 342 29.40 107.53 36.61
C LYS A 342 28.49 108.13 35.53
N GLU A 343 28.48 109.45 35.35
CA GLU A 343 27.60 110.07 34.34
C GLU A 343 28.12 109.96 32.91
N GLU A 344 29.44 109.96 32.71
CA GLU A 344 30.03 109.75 31.38
C GLU A 344 29.81 108.30 30.90
N ILE A 345 29.81 107.34 31.84
CA ILE A 345 29.46 105.94 31.56
C ILE A 345 28.01 105.82 31.05
N ARG A 346 27.07 106.57 31.65
CA ARG A 346 25.64 106.52 31.26
C ARG A 346 25.43 107.02 29.83
N LEU A 347 25.97 108.20 29.49
CA LEU A 347 25.87 108.78 28.15
C LEU A 347 26.55 107.92 27.08
N LYS A 348 27.70 107.30 27.42
CA LYS A 348 28.40 106.40 26.49
C LYS A 348 27.62 105.10 26.26
N LYS A 349 26.97 104.55 27.28
CA LYS A 349 26.14 103.33 27.14
C LYS A 349 24.97 103.53 26.17
N GLU A 350 24.33 104.71 26.19
CA GLU A 350 23.22 105.05 25.30
C GLU A 350 23.62 105.14 23.81
N THR A 351 24.92 105.35 23.51
CA THR A 351 25.45 105.45 22.14
C THR A 351 26.15 104.18 21.65
N MET A 352 26.29 103.16 22.51
CA MET A 352 26.92 101.89 22.13
C MET A 352 26.04 101.10 21.17
N ARG A 353 26.66 100.60 20.10
CA ARG A 353 26.02 99.68 19.14
C ARG A 353 26.12 98.25 19.65
N LEU A 354 25.16 97.42 19.23
CA LEU A 354 25.23 95.98 19.44
C LEU A 354 26.50 95.42 18.79
N GLN A 355 27.24 94.63 19.55
CA GLN A 355 28.43 93.96 19.06
C GLN A 355 28.02 92.89 18.05
N GLN A 356 28.54 93.01 16.83
CA GLN A 356 28.42 91.98 15.80
C GLN A 356 29.73 91.20 15.75
N PHE A 357 29.65 89.88 15.77
CA PHE A 357 30.82 89.01 15.63
C PHE A 357 31.02 88.65 14.16
N GLY A 358 32.28 88.43 13.77
CA GLY A 358 32.63 88.05 12.42
C GLY A 358 32.05 86.69 12.05
N THR A 359 31.57 86.56 10.81
CA THR A 359 31.01 85.29 10.31
C THR A 359 32.02 84.15 10.33
N THR A 360 33.31 84.45 10.23
CA THR A 360 34.40 83.47 10.27
C THR A 360 34.61 82.91 11.67
N ASP A 361 34.57 83.77 12.70
CA ASP A 361 34.78 83.38 14.09
C ASP A 361 33.63 82.49 14.58
N ILE A 362 32.40 82.88 14.23
CA ILE A 362 31.19 82.09 14.52
C ILE A 362 31.31 80.71 13.85
N LYS A 363 31.62 80.64 12.55
CA LYS A 363 31.75 79.37 11.83
C LYS A 363 32.85 78.48 12.37
N THR A 364 33.99 79.04 12.76
CA THR A 364 35.11 78.29 13.32
C THR A 364 34.72 77.59 14.62
N LEU A 365 33.99 78.30 15.50
CA LEU A 365 33.49 77.71 16.74
C LEU A 365 32.34 76.74 16.49
N MET A 366 31.45 77.01 15.54
CA MET A 366 30.31 76.13 15.25
C MET A 366 30.69 74.73 14.75
N VAL A 367 31.79 74.62 14.01
CA VAL A 367 32.19 73.36 13.34
C VAL A 367 33.05 72.46 14.25
N ASN A 368 33.76 73.04 15.21
CA ASN A 368 34.72 72.31 16.03
C ASN A 368 34.41 72.44 17.53
N THR A 369 33.80 71.39 18.07
CA THR A 369 33.45 71.29 19.50
C THR A 369 34.67 71.26 20.42
N GLU A 370 35.83 70.76 19.96
CA GLU A 370 37.07 70.76 20.73
C GLU A 370 37.60 72.18 20.94
N ILE A 371 37.45 73.04 19.92
CA ILE A 371 37.81 74.47 20.03
C ILE A 371 36.84 75.20 20.97
N GLN A 372 35.55 74.88 20.94
CA GLN A 372 34.60 75.44 21.91
C GLN A 372 35.00 75.06 23.34
N GLU A 373 35.33 73.78 23.57
CA GLU A 373 35.74 73.29 24.88
C GLU A 373 37.05 73.95 25.36
N GLU A 374 38.03 74.12 24.48
CA GLU A 374 39.28 74.85 24.78
C GLU A 374 38.99 76.30 25.22
N ARG A 375 38.16 77.04 24.48
CA ARG A 375 37.81 78.43 24.83
C ARG A 375 37.01 78.53 26.13
N ILE A 376 36.08 77.61 26.37
CA ILE A 376 35.35 77.52 27.63
C ILE A 376 36.31 77.24 28.80
N ASN A 377 37.30 76.36 28.59
CA ASN A 377 38.30 76.05 29.60
C ASN A 377 39.21 77.25 29.90
N GLU A 378 39.58 78.05 28.89
CA GLU A 378 40.32 79.30 29.09
C GLU A 378 39.52 80.33 29.91
N LEU A 379 38.20 80.39 29.73
CA LEU A 379 37.31 81.29 30.46
C LEU A 379 37.06 80.82 31.91
N THR A 380 36.91 79.52 32.14
CA THR A 380 36.50 78.96 33.44
C THR A 380 37.68 78.60 34.34
N SER A 381 38.83 78.25 33.76
CA SER A 381 40.05 77.87 34.47
C SER A 381 41.27 78.62 33.92
N PRO A 382 41.34 79.96 34.11
CA PRO A 382 42.39 80.77 33.53
C PRO A 382 43.75 80.35 34.11
N LYS A 383 44.61 79.74 33.28
CA LYS A 383 46.01 79.49 33.64
C LYS A 383 46.71 80.83 33.75
N ALA A 384 47.33 81.10 34.91
CA ALA A 384 48.12 82.31 35.08
C ALA A 384 49.24 82.33 34.02
N ALA A 385 49.25 83.35 33.17
CA ALA A 385 50.34 83.58 32.23
C ALA A 385 51.58 84.00 33.04
N ILE A 386 52.36 83.03 33.49
CA ILE A 386 53.67 83.29 34.11
C ILE A 386 54.60 83.67 32.96
N SER A 387 55.14 84.89 32.97
CA SER A 387 56.11 85.30 31.95
C SER A 387 57.32 84.36 31.94
N ASP A 388 57.91 84.12 30.76
CA ASP A 388 59.11 83.27 30.63
C ASP A 388 60.27 83.77 31.50
N SER A 389 60.33 85.08 31.80
CA SER A 389 61.26 85.65 32.77
C SER A 389 61.04 85.09 34.17
N ASN A 390 59.79 84.98 34.61
CA ASN A 390 59.43 84.52 35.94
C ASN A 390 59.63 82.99 36.08
N ILE A 391 59.38 82.22 35.01
CA ILE A 391 59.70 80.78 34.97
C ILE A 391 61.21 80.55 35.08
N LYS A 392 62.04 81.38 34.40
CA LYS A 392 63.50 81.32 34.47
C LYS A 392 64.03 81.65 35.87
N THR A 393 63.42 82.61 36.58
CA THR A 393 63.81 82.98 37.95
C THR A 393 63.44 81.91 38.99
N VAL A 394 62.34 81.18 38.78
CA VAL A 394 61.85 80.15 39.72
C VAL A 394 62.50 78.78 39.49
N LYS A 395 62.96 78.47 38.27
CA LYS A 395 63.64 77.22 37.91
C LYS A 395 64.81 76.81 38.84
N PRO A 396 65.73 77.70 39.24
CA PRO A 396 66.81 77.34 40.16
C PRO A 396 66.34 77.11 41.61
N ILE A 397 65.19 77.67 42.01
CA ILE A 397 64.62 77.52 43.35
C ILE A 397 63.90 76.16 43.49
N LEU A 398 63.22 75.71 42.43
CA LEU A 398 62.55 74.41 42.40
C LEU A 398 63.53 73.22 42.35
N ARG A 399 64.71 73.41 41.75
CA ARG A 399 65.78 72.38 41.72
C ARG A 399 66.48 72.15 43.06
N LYS A 400 66.32 73.04 44.05
CA LYS A 400 66.92 72.89 45.39
C LYS A 400 66.07 72.08 46.37
N LYS A 401 64.91 71.59 45.95
CA LYS A 401 63.95 70.91 46.84
C LYS A 401 63.63 69.47 46.44
N ASN A 402 64.45 68.85 45.58
CA ASN A 402 64.50 67.40 45.39
C ASN A 402 65.87 66.88 45.80
#